data_AF-A0A7X7KRS7-F1
#
_entry.id   AF-A0A7X7KRS7-F1
#
_cell.length_a   1.000
_cell.length_b   1.000
_cell.length_c   1.000
_cell.angle_alpha   90.00
_cell.angle_beta   90.00
_cell.angle_gamma   90.00
#
_symmetry.space_group_name_H-M   'P 1'
#
loop_
_entity.id
_entity.type
_entity.pdbx_description
1 polymer ?
#
loop_
_entity_poly.entity_id
_entity_poly.type
_entity_poly.pdbx_seq_one_letter_code
_entity_poly.pdbx_strand_id
1 'polypeptide(L)'
;MRTLQELIDRHSIIWFSIGSDKDLCTQFMSELAELGMLWVNGRPVTPEDNCSYFMGFGPSRTIGHISWQIWRVSWLNEESDPDHRERFYSNGQIPLRVDYGKYRRGEEDYLVRENVVKIVGGFTYPVGGRILFVD
;
A
#
# COMPACT_ATOMS: atom_id res chain seq x y z
N MET A 1 15.85 -1.63 11.17
CA MET A 1 14.43 -1.65 10.76
C MET A 1 14.11 -0.29 10.14
N ARG A 2 13.52 -0.24 8.94
CA ARG A 2 13.22 1.02 8.22
C ARG A 2 11.90 1.64 8.71
N THR A 3 11.78 2.95 8.84
CA THR A 3 10.58 3.60 9.41
C THR A 3 9.63 4.14 8.34
N LEU A 4 8.33 4.22 8.63
CA LEU A 4 7.38 4.84 7.70
C LEU A 4 7.72 6.30 7.35
N GLN A 5 8.35 7.03 8.27
CA GLN A 5 8.79 8.42 8.06
C GLN A 5 9.66 8.55 6.80
N GLU A 6 10.65 7.66 6.62
CA GLU A 6 11.56 7.69 5.46
C GLU A 6 10.81 7.56 4.12
N LEU A 7 9.77 6.73 4.09
CA LEU A 7 8.93 6.54 2.91
C LEU A 7 8.07 7.78 2.64
N ILE A 8 7.42 8.29 3.69
CA ILE A 8 6.48 9.42 3.62
C ILE A 8 7.19 10.73 3.25
N ASP A 9 8.42 10.94 3.70
CA ASP A 9 9.20 12.13 3.35
C ASP A 9 9.64 12.14 1.88
N ARG A 10 9.79 10.96 1.27
CA ARG A 10 10.28 10.81 -0.10
C ARG A 10 9.18 10.72 -1.15
N HIS A 11 7.98 10.30 -0.74
CA HIS A 11 6.90 10.00 -1.67
C HIS A 11 5.60 10.61 -1.19
N SER A 12 4.97 11.41 -2.07
CA SER A 12 3.70 12.06 -1.76
C SER A 12 2.51 11.10 -1.73
N ILE A 13 2.62 9.94 -2.38
CA ILE A 13 1.55 8.94 -2.45
C ILE A 13 2.15 7.53 -2.34
N ILE A 14 1.67 6.76 -1.36
CA ILE A 14 2.20 5.43 -1.05
C ILE A 14 1.04 4.51 -0.72
N TRP A 15 0.99 3.34 -1.33
CA TRP A 15 0.02 2.30 -1.02
C TRP A 15 0.74 1.11 -0.41
N PHE A 16 0.23 0.63 0.71
CA PHE A 16 0.81 -0.45 1.48
C PHE A 16 -0.03 -1.72 1.36
N SER A 17 0.62 -2.83 1.07
CA SER A 17 0.12 -4.18 1.30
C SER A 17 0.54 -4.60 2.71
N ILE A 18 -0.45 -4.73 3.60
CA ILE A 18 -0.25 -5.16 5.00
C ILE A 18 -0.50 -6.67 5.15
N GLY A 19 -1.44 -7.22 4.36
CA GLY A 19 -1.84 -8.63 4.49
C GLY A 19 -2.85 -8.86 5.61
N SER A 20 -2.97 -10.12 6.06
CA SER A 20 -3.90 -10.55 7.13
C SER A 20 -3.27 -10.65 8.53
N ASP A 21 -1.98 -10.29 8.66
CA ASP A 21 -1.26 -10.41 9.92
C ASP A 21 -1.68 -9.28 10.88
N LYS A 22 -2.23 -9.66 12.04
CA LYS A 22 -2.74 -8.73 13.05
C LYS A 22 -1.63 -8.01 13.80
N ASP A 23 -0.50 -8.66 14.01
CA ASP A 23 0.63 -8.05 14.72
C ASP A 23 1.28 -7.00 13.82
N LEU A 24 1.42 -7.32 12.52
CA LEU A 24 1.89 -6.38 11.52
C LEU A 24 0.93 -5.19 11.36
N CYS A 25 -0.37 -5.45 11.39
CA CYS A 25 -1.41 -4.41 11.41
C CYS A 25 -1.24 -3.47 12.60
N THR A 26 -1.14 -4.03 13.81
CA THR A 26 -0.99 -3.26 15.05
C THR A 26 0.28 -2.40 15.00
N GLN A 27 1.38 -2.98 14.52
CA GLN A 27 2.63 -2.24 14.34
C GLN A 27 2.49 -1.08 13.34
N PHE A 28 1.84 -1.32 12.19
CA PHE A 28 1.58 -0.29 11.20
C PHE A 28 0.77 0.88 11.78
N MET A 29 -0.30 0.58 12.51
CA MET A 29 -1.18 1.60 13.11
C MET A 29 -0.48 2.40 14.20
N SER A 30 0.34 1.75 15.04
CA SER A 30 1.17 2.43 16.03
C SER A 30 2.15 3.42 15.40
N GLU A 31 2.85 3.02 14.33
CA GLU A 31 3.78 3.93 13.65
C GLU A 31 3.06 5.12 13.02
N LEU A 32 1.88 4.91 12.41
CA LEU A 32 1.07 6.01 11.90
C LEU A 32 0.62 6.97 13.01
N ALA A 33 0.22 6.44 14.17
CA ALA A 33 -0.18 7.24 15.32
C ALA A 33 0.99 8.08 15.88
N GLU A 34 2.19 7.49 16.00
CA GLU A 34 3.42 8.20 16.41
C GLU A 34 3.78 9.35 15.45
N LEU A 35 3.50 9.16 14.16
CA LEU A 35 3.69 10.18 13.12
C LEU A 35 2.60 11.27 13.10
N GLY A 36 1.61 11.20 13.99
CA GLY A 36 0.52 12.16 14.05
C GLY A 36 -0.38 12.12 12.82
N MET A 37 -0.49 10.96 12.17
CA MET A 37 -1.26 10.79 10.94
C MET A 37 -2.76 10.93 11.18
N LEU A 38 -3.46 11.43 10.17
CA LEU A 38 -4.91 11.55 10.18
C LEU A 38 -5.52 10.56 9.18
N TRP A 39 -6.70 10.05 9.49
CA TRP A 39 -7.57 9.40 8.51
C TRP A 39 -8.06 10.42 7.46
N VAL A 40 -8.50 9.93 6.30
CA VAL A 40 -9.11 10.77 5.25
C VAL A 40 -10.32 11.60 5.72
N ASN A 41 -10.97 11.20 6.81
CA ASN A 41 -12.07 11.95 7.43
C ASN A 41 -11.59 12.98 8.48
N GLY A 42 -10.28 13.17 8.64
CA GLY A 42 -9.67 14.12 9.57
C GLY A 42 -9.50 13.61 11.00
N ARG A 43 -9.98 12.41 11.34
CA ARG A 43 -9.78 11.83 12.68
C ARG A 43 -8.31 11.41 12.87
N PRO A 44 -7.69 11.61 14.04
CA PRO A 44 -6.38 11.03 14.35
C PRO A 44 -6.39 9.50 14.22
N VAL A 45 -5.29 8.93 13.71
CA VAL A 45 -5.06 7.49 13.75
C VAL A 45 -4.71 7.06 15.17
N THR A 46 -5.28 5.96 15.64
CA THR A 46 -4.90 5.34 16.93
C THR A 46 -4.44 3.88 16.74
N PRO A 47 -3.60 3.33 17.64
CA PRO A 47 -3.12 1.95 17.54
C PRO A 47 -4.23 0.89 17.52
N GLU A 48 -5.41 1.20 18.08
CA GLU A 48 -6.56 0.29 18.17
C GLU A 48 -7.42 0.30 16.90
N ASP A 49 -7.14 1.21 15.97
CA ASP A 49 -7.87 1.25 14.71
C ASP A 49 -7.60 0.01 13.86
N ASN A 50 -8.62 -0.42 13.10
CA ASN A 50 -8.45 -1.51 12.15
C ASN A 50 -7.63 -1.04 10.94
N CYS A 51 -6.72 -1.90 10.46
CA CYS A 51 -6.17 -1.78 9.11
C CYS A 51 -6.90 -2.75 8.16
N SER A 52 -6.97 -2.39 6.88
CA SER A 52 -7.32 -3.31 5.81
C SER A 52 -6.07 -3.94 5.21
N TYR A 53 -6.25 -5.00 4.41
CA TYR A 53 -5.18 -5.62 3.61
C TYR A 53 -4.36 -4.60 2.82
N PHE A 54 -5.01 -3.54 2.34
CA PHE A 54 -4.39 -2.45 1.59
C PHE A 54 -4.72 -1.11 2.23
N MET A 55 -3.70 -0.28 2.43
CA MET A 55 -3.79 1.05 3.05
C MET A 55 -3.15 2.08 2.13
N GLY A 56 -3.67 3.31 2.08
CA GLY A 56 -3.20 4.35 1.17
C GLY A 56 -2.86 5.63 1.89
N PHE A 57 -1.62 6.10 1.74
CA PHE A 57 -1.15 7.43 2.13
C PHE A 57 -1.28 8.38 0.94
N GLY A 58 -1.95 9.51 1.16
CA GLY A 58 -2.14 10.56 0.16
C GLY A 58 -1.34 11.83 0.46
N PRO A 59 -1.30 12.78 -0.50
CA PRO A 59 -0.46 13.97 -0.45
C PRO A 59 -0.80 14.93 0.70
N SER A 60 -2.00 14.81 1.28
CA SER A 60 -2.45 15.60 2.44
C SER A 60 -2.01 15.03 3.79
N ARG A 61 -1.07 14.08 3.81
CA ARG A 61 -0.69 13.32 5.03
C ARG A 61 -1.87 12.63 5.70
N THR A 62 -2.78 12.13 4.88
CA THR A 62 -3.94 11.35 5.35
C THR A 62 -3.81 9.89 4.91
N ILE A 63 -4.22 8.97 5.77
CA ILE A 63 -4.32 7.55 5.48
C ILE A 63 -5.77 7.13 5.21
N GLY A 64 -5.99 6.19 4.30
CA GLY A 64 -7.30 5.60 4.04
C GLY A 64 -7.21 4.12 3.69
N HIS A 65 -8.34 3.44 3.75
CA HIS A 65 -8.48 2.07 3.27
C HIS A 65 -8.50 2.04 1.75
N ILE A 66 -7.82 1.09 1.14
CA ILE A 66 -7.90 0.85 -0.31
C ILE A 66 -8.70 -0.43 -0.53
N SER A 67 -9.75 -0.34 -1.34
CA SER A 67 -10.51 -1.52 -1.72
C SER A 67 -9.70 -2.43 -2.64
N TRP A 68 -9.96 -3.73 -2.58
CA TRP A 68 -9.37 -4.72 -3.48
C TRP A 68 -9.50 -4.34 -4.96
N GLN A 69 -10.66 -3.82 -5.36
CA GLN A 69 -10.91 -3.45 -6.75
C GLN A 69 -10.01 -2.29 -7.17
N ILE A 70 -9.84 -1.27 -6.33
CA ILE A 70 -8.94 -0.13 -6.60
C ILE A 70 -7.48 -0.59 -6.65
N TRP A 71 -7.06 -1.45 -5.72
CA TRP A 71 -5.72 -2.03 -5.75
C TRP A 71 -5.47 -2.79 -7.07
N ARG A 72 -6.38 -3.68 -7.45
CA ARG A 72 -6.26 -4.50 -8.66
C ARG A 72 -6.25 -3.68 -9.94
N VAL A 73 -7.22 -2.76 -10.11
CA VAL A 73 -7.28 -1.94 -11.33
C VAL A 73 -6.09 -1.00 -11.45
N SER A 74 -5.37 -0.74 -10.34
CA SER A 74 -4.14 0.04 -10.40
C SER A 74 -3.01 -0.58 -11.21
N TRP A 75 -3.12 -1.87 -11.53
CA TRP A 75 -2.17 -2.59 -12.37
C TRP A 75 -2.63 -2.73 -13.83
N LEU A 76 -3.94 -2.87 -14.06
CA LEU A 76 -4.51 -3.01 -15.40
C LEU A 76 -4.21 -1.80 -16.30
N ASN A 77 -4.11 -0.63 -15.69
CA ASN A 77 -3.76 0.62 -16.39
C ASN A 77 -2.26 0.72 -16.70
N GLU A 78 -1.40 -0.13 -16.12
CA GLU A 78 0.04 -0.18 -16.39
C GLU A 78 0.40 -1.27 -17.43
N GLU A 79 -0.39 -2.35 -17.48
CA GLU A 79 -0.17 -3.49 -18.40
C GLU A 79 -0.65 -3.23 -19.84
N SER A 80 -1.67 -2.37 -20.02
CA SER A 80 -2.34 -2.20 -21.32
C SER A 80 -1.74 -1.09 -22.20
N ASP A 81 -1.11 -0.08 -21.60
CA ASP A 81 -0.35 0.95 -22.29
C ASP A 81 0.63 1.62 -21.28
N PRO A 82 1.95 1.31 -21.34
CA PRO A 82 2.92 1.90 -20.42
C PRO A 82 3.06 3.42 -20.54
N ASP A 83 2.63 4.01 -21.67
CA ASP A 83 2.64 5.45 -21.94
C ASP A 83 1.29 6.12 -21.58
N HIS A 84 0.17 5.39 -21.61
CA HIS A 84 -1.14 5.83 -21.09
C HIS A 84 -1.45 5.23 -19.72
N ARG A 85 -0.67 5.68 -18.73
CA ARG A 85 -1.06 5.60 -17.33
C ARG A 85 -2.36 6.38 -17.15
N GLU A 86 -3.51 5.71 -17.09
CA GLU A 86 -4.70 6.33 -16.51
C GLU A 86 -4.41 6.54 -15.01
N ARG A 87 -4.02 7.78 -14.73
CA ARG A 87 -3.52 8.24 -13.45
C ARG A 87 -4.68 8.26 -12.45
N PHE A 88 -4.60 7.45 -11.39
CA PHE A 88 -5.59 7.42 -10.30
C PHE A 88 -5.80 8.79 -9.67
N TYR A 89 -4.75 9.61 -9.69
CA TYR A 89 -4.80 11.00 -9.28
C TYR A 89 -4.87 11.89 -10.50
N SER A 90 -5.78 12.86 -10.50
CA SER A 90 -5.98 13.84 -11.57
C SER A 90 -4.71 14.62 -11.94
N ASN A 91 -3.76 14.72 -11.01
CA ASN A 91 -2.46 15.38 -11.20
C ASN A 91 -1.39 14.48 -11.82
N GLY A 92 -1.70 13.22 -12.08
CA GLY A 92 -0.79 12.33 -12.78
C GLY A 92 0.08 11.42 -11.95
N GLN A 93 -0.10 11.41 -10.63
CA GLN A 93 0.74 10.63 -9.76
C GLN A 93 0.32 9.16 -9.72
N ILE A 94 1.32 8.29 -9.63
CA ILE A 94 1.14 6.86 -9.39
C ILE A 94 1.64 6.56 -7.98
N PRO A 95 0.87 5.83 -7.17
CA PRO A 95 1.28 5.47 -5.82
C PRO A 95 2.52 4.57 -5.86
N LEU A 96 3.47 4.80 -4.96
CA LEU A 96 4.48 3.81 -4.65
C LEU A 96 3.81 2.64 -3.93
N ARG A 97 3.89 1.41 -4.47
CA ARG A 97 3.29 0.23 -3.84
C ARG A 97 4.32 -0.53 -3.02
N VAL A 98 4.03 -0.76 -1.74
CA VAL A 98 5.00 -1.27 -0.74
C VAL A 98 4.41 -2.47 0.00
N ASP A 99 5.16 -3.56 0.10
CA ASP A 99 4.93 -4.60 1.10
C ASP A 99 5.50 -4.10 2.43
N TYR A 100 4.60 -3.78 3.37
CA TYR A 100 5.00 -3.16 4.62
C TYR A 100 5.85 -4.10 5.48
N GLY A 101 5.51 -5.40 5.52
CA GLY A 101 6.25 -6.38 6.30
C GLY A 101 7.70 -6.51 5.85
N LYS A 102 7.90 -6.63 4.53
CA LYS A 102 9.24 -6.66 3.93
C LYS A 102 10.01 -5.36 4.16
N TYR A 103 9.35 -4.23 3.95
CA TYR A 103 9.95 -2.91 4.13
C TYR A 103 10.51 -2.74 5.56
N ARG A 104 9.71 -3.10 6.57
CA ARG A 104 10.10 -3.00 7.99
C ARG A 104 11.29 -3.87 8.34
N ARG A 105 11.33 -5.10 7.80
CA ARG A 105 12.47 -6.01 7.94
C ARG A 105 13.72 -5.53 7.21
N GLY A 106 13.61 -4.49 6.37
CA GLY A 106 14.74 -3.92 5.64
C GLY A 106 15.08 -4.69 4.38
N GLU A 107 14.19 -5.55 3.90
CA GLU A 107 14.37 -6.29 2.66
C GLU A 107 14.49 -5.30 1.48
N GLU A 108 15.29 -5.66 0.48
CA GLU A 108 15.51 -4.81 -0.70
C GLU A 108 14.34 -4.91 -1.69
N ASP A 109 13.65 -6.04 -1.68
CA ASP A 109 12.52 -6.39 -2.52
C ASP A 109 11.19 -6.09 -1.78
N TYR A 110 11.06 -4.88 -1.24
CA TYR A 110 9.83 -4.45 -0.56
C TYR A 110 8.84 -3.74 -1.48
N LEU A 111 9.26 -3.36 -2.70
CA LEU A 111 8.40 -2.69 -3.66
C LEU A 111 7.54 -3.70 -4.39
N VAL A 112 6.22 -3.56 -4.29
CA VAL A 112 5.31 -4.41 -5.05
C VAL A 112 5.37 -3.99 -6.52
N ARG A 113 5.61 -4.94 -7.41
CA ARG A 113 5.69 -4.73 -8.87
C ARG A 113 4.62 -5.49 -9.65
N GLU A 114 3.96 -6.47 -9.02
CA GLU A 114 2.89 -7.24 -9.62
C GLU A 114 1.80 -7.55 -8.59
N ASN A 115 0.57 -7.72 -9.06
CA ASN A 115 -0.55 -8.14 -8.23
C ASN A 115 -0.59 -9.69 -8.15
N VAL A 116 -0.49 -10.27 -6.95
CA VAL A 116 -0.60 -11.74 -6.80
C VAL A 116 -2.00 -12.11 -6.35
N VAL A 117 -2.59 -12.97 -7.15
CA VAL A 117 -3.90 -13.53 -6.88
C VAL A 117 -3.84 -15.03 -6.71
N LYS A 118 -4.59 -15.55 -5.75
CA LYS A 118 -4.89 -16.97 -5.60
C LYS A 118 -6.30 -17.22 -6.08
N ILE A 119 -6.47 -18.27 -6.88
CA ILE A 119 -7.79 -18.72 -7.31
C ILE A 119 -8.28 -19.76 -6.31
N VAL A 120 -9.44 -19.54 -5.69
CA VAL A 120 -10.12 -20.49 -4.79
C VAL A 120 -11.56 -20.64 -5.28
N GLY A 121 -11.93 -21.85 -5.72
CA GLY A 121 -13.30 -22.14 -6.19
C GLY A 121 -13.75 -21.32 -7.41
N GLY A 122 -12.82 -20.90 -8.28
CA GLY A 122 -13.11 -20.02 -9.42
C GLY A 122 -13.12 -18.52 -9.09
N PHE A 123 -12.96 -18.16 -7.82
CA PHE A 123 -12.88 -16.77 -7.36
C PHE A 123 -11.44 -16.35 -7.07
N THR A 124 -11.14 -15.08 -7.32
CA THR A 124 -9.79 -14.51 -7.21
C THR A 124 -9.63 -13.80 -5.86
N TYR A 125 -8.66 -14.22 -5.03
CA TYR A 125 -8.37 -13.69 -3.70
C TYR A 125 -6.91 -13.21 -3.60
N PRO A 126 -6.62 -12.04 -3.00
CA PRO A 126 -5.24 -11.58 -2.85
C PRO A 126 -4.48 -12.41 -1.81
N VAL A 127 -3.19 -12.67 -2.06
CA VAL A 127 -2.26 -13.22 -1.06
C VAL A 127 -1.08 -12.29 -0.77
N GLY A 128 -0.95 -11.19 -1.51
CA GLY A 128 0.14 -10.23 -1.42
C GLY A 128 0.59 -9.72 -2.80
N GLY A 129 1.78 -9.12 -2.86
CA GLY A 129 2.50 -8.82 -4.10
C GLY A 129 3.72 -9.73 -4.25
N ARG A 130 4.08 -10.12 -5.48
CA ARG A 130 5.37 -10.75 -5.79
C ARG A 130 6.21 -9.78 -6.61
N ILE A 131 7.51 -10.03 -6.58
CA ILE A 131 8.52 -9.30 -7.31
C ILE A 131 9.12 -10.29 -8.30
N LEU A 132 9.22 -9.88 -9.57
CA LEU A 132 10.17 -10.46 -10.49
C LEU A 132 11.53 -9.82 -10.20
N PHE A 133 12.52 -10.65 -9.87
CA PHE A 133 13.89 -10.32 -10.28
C PHE A 133 13.87 -10.32 -11.80
N VAL A 134 14.21 -9.18 -12.40
CA VAL A 134 14.57 -9.12 -13.82
C VAL A 134 16.09 -9.04 -13.81
N ASP A 135 16.74 -10.08 -14.36
CA ASP A 135 18.17 -10.06 -14.68
C ASP A 135 18.52 -8.91 -15.64
#